data_AF-A0A2W1AP03-F1
#
_entry.id   AF-A0A2W1AP03-F1
#
_cell.length_a   1.000
_cell.length_b   1.000
_cell.length_c   1.000
_cell.angle_alpha   90.00
_cell.angle_beta   90.00
_cell.angle_gamma   90.00
#
_symmetry.space_group_name_H-M   'P 1'
#
loop_
_entity.id
_entity.type
_entity.pdbx_description
1 polymer ?
#
loop_
_entity_poly.entity_id
_entity_poly.type
_entity_poly.pdbx_seq_one_letter_code
_entity_poly.pdbx_strand_id
1 'polypeptide(L)' 'MDKKELDYKDVDYLKKFLSERYMIEARRKSGMCAKCQRSLATAVKKARHLALLPFSPAQKGALPVHYRPRS' A
#
# COMPACT_ATOMS: atom_id res chain seq x y z
N MET A 1 -2.71 11.17 19.36
CA MET A 1 -2.83 10.73 17.96
C MET A 1 -4.00 9.77 17.92
N ASP A 2 -5.16 10.38 17.76
CA ASP A 2 -6.47 9.78 17.87
C ASP A 2 -6.58 8.54 16.99
N LYS A 3 -7.10 7.48 17.60
CA LYS A 3 -7.36 6.19 16.99
C LYS A 3 -8.49 6.35 15.97
N LYS A 4 -8.18 7.00 14.83
CA LYS A 4 -8.99 6.86 13.62
C LYS A 4 -8.81 5.42 13.18
N GLU A 5 -9.88 4.66 13.27
CA GLU A 5 -9.91 3.27 12.83
C GLU A 5 -9.46 3.25 11.36
N LEU A 6 -8.38 2.53 11.06
CA LEU A 6 -7.76 2.56 9.73
C LEU A 6 -8.64 1.80 8.74
N ASP A 7 -9.49 2.54 8.05
CA ASP A 7 -10.36 2.01 7.02
C ASP A 7 -9.66 1.87 5.66
N TYR A 8 -10.06 0.84 4.92
CA TYR A 8 -9.59 0.60 3.55
C TYR A 8 -10.09 1.65 2.54
N LYS A 9 -11.09 2.45 2.94
CA LYS A 9 -11.72 3.50 2.13
C LYS A 9 -10.88 4.77 2.06
N ASP A 10 -10.00 5.00 3.05
CA ASP A 10 -9.14 6.18 3.13
C ASP A 10 -7.90 6.03 2.22
N VAL A 11 -8.13 5.89 0.91
CA VAL A 11 -7.11 5.55 -0.09
C VAL A 11 -5.93 6.53 -0.05
N ASP A 12 -6.18 7.82 0.10
CA ASP A 12 -5.12 8.84 0.11
C ASP A 12 -4.26 8.80 1.37
N TYR A 13 -4.81 8.33 2.49
CA TYR A 13 -4.03 8.05 3.68
C TYR A 13 -3.16 6.81 3.46
N LEU A 14 -3.74 5.73 2.94
CA LEU A 14 -3.04 4.47 2.69
C LEU A 14 -1.89 4.62 1.68
N LYS A 15 -2.05 5.45 0.64
CA LYS A 15 -1.00 5.76 -0.35
C LYS A 15 0.28 6.29 0.28
N LYS A 16 0.21 7.04 1.39
CA LYS A 16 1.39 7.60 2.08
C LYS A 16 2.30 6.53 2.68
N PHE A 17 1.77 5.33 2.92
CA PHE A 17 2.50 4.20 3.47
C PHE A 17 2.89 3.17 2.41
N LEU A 18 2.75 3.53 1.13
CA LEU A 18 3.23 2.74 0.02
C LEU A 18 4.53 3.34 -0.52
N SER A 19 5.41 2.45 -0.98
CA SER A 19 6.59 2.84 -1.73
C SER A 19 6.22 3.26 -3.16
N GLU A 20 7.18 3.81 -3.89
CA GLU A 20 7.03 4.10 -5.32
C GLU A 20 6.64 2.87 -6.15
N ARG A 21 7.08 1.68 -5.73
CA ARG A 21 6.70 0.39 -6.33
C ARG A 21 5.35 -0.14 -5.83
N TYR A 22 4.59 0.70 -5.13
CA TYR A 22 3.34 0.36 -4.47
C TYR A 22 3.46 -0.76 -3.44
N MET A 23 4.65 -1.00 -2.88
CA MET A 23 4.85 -1.99 -1.80
C MET A 23 4.51 -1.36 -0.45
N ILE A 24 4.02 -2.16 0.51
CA ILE A 24 3.74 -1.65 1.87
C ILE A 24 5.07 -1.34 2.55
N GLU A 25 5.25 -0.11 3.01
CA GLU A 25 6.47 0.32 3.67
C GLU A 25 6.68 -0.38 5.01
N ALA A 26 7.95 -0.63 5.34
CA ALA A 26 8.31 -1.32 6.57
C ALA A 26 7.98 -0.46 7.80
N ARG A 27 7.61 -1.13 8.91
CA ARG A 27 7.28 -0.48 10.19
C ARG A 27 8.34 0.54 10.61
N ARG A 28 9.63 0.20 10.48
CA ARG A 28 10.77 1.07 10.82
C ARG A 28 10.77 2.42 10.10
N LYS A 29 10.25 2.47 8.87
CA LYS A 29 10.17 3.69 8.06
C LYS A 29 8.92 4.51 8.41
N SER A 30 7.82 3.83 8.71
CA SER A 30 6.55 4.46 9.09
C SER A 30 6.48 4.95 10.55
N GLY A 31 7.36 4.45 11.43
CA GLY A 31 7.33 4.75 12.88
C GLY A 31 6.12 4.21 13.64
N MET A 32 5.26 3.39 13.01
CA MET A 32 3.98 2.97 13.59
C MET A 32 4.12 1.86 14.64
N CYS A 33 3.12 1.73 15.50
CA CYS A 33 3.00 0.62 16.43
C CYS A 33 2.77 -0.72 15.69
N ALA A 34 3.16 -1.86 16.27
CA ALA A 34 3.00 -3.17 15.63
C ALA A 34 1.52 -3.49 15.31
N LYS A 35 0.60 -3.17 16.23
CA LYS A 35 -0.85 -3.34 16.04
C LYS A 35 -1.39 -2.46 14.91
N CYS A 36 -0.88 -1.25 14.82
CA CYS A 36 -1.25 -0.25 13.83
C CYS A 36 -0.78 -0.71 12.43
N GLN A 37 0.47 -1.20 12.32
CA GLN A 37 1.01 -1.75 11.08
C GLN A 37 0.22 -2.97 10.56
N ARG A 38 -0.21 -3.87 11.46
CA ARG A 38 -1.04 -5.02 11.07
C ARG A 38 -2.41 -4.59 10.54
N SER A 39 -3.01 -3.59 11.19
CA SER A 39 -4.30 -3.02 10.77
C SER A 39 -4.17 -2.32 9.41
N LEU A 40 -3.13 -1.49 9.24
CA LEU A 40 -2.77 -0.85 7.99
C LEU A 40 -2.59 -1.87 6.86
N ALA A 41 -1.80 -2.92 7.08
CA ALA A 41 -1.56 -3.94 6.06
C ALA A 41 -2.87 -4.65 5.65
N THR A 42 -3.78 -4.88 6.59
CA THR A 42 -5.10 -5.46 6.31
C THR A 42 -5.96 -4.52 5.49
N ALA A 43 -5.99 -3.23 5.84
CA ALA A 43 -6.72 -2.20 5.09
C ALA A 43 -6.17 -2.05 3.66
N VAL A 44 -4.85 -1.98 3.47
CA VAL A 44 -4.22 -1.92 2.15
C VAL A 44 -4.57 -3.13 1.30
N LYS A 45 -4.51 -4.35 1.88
CA LYS A 45 -4.86 -5.58 1.15
C LYS A 45 -6.33 -5.57 0.70
N LYS A 46 -7.25 -5.16 1.58
CA LYS A 46 -8.67 -5.00 1.24
C LYS A 46 -8.87 -3.97 0.12
N ALA A 47 -8.24 -2.80 0.22
CA ALA A 47 -8.31 -1.76 -0.81
C ALA A 47 -7.79 -2.25 -2.17
N ARG A 48 -6.74 -3.06 -2.19
CA ARG A 48 -6.21 -3.66 -3.42
C ARG A 48 -7.17 -4.69 -4.04
N HIS A 49 -7.83 -5.52 -3.23
CA HIS A 49 -8.83 -6.46 -3.73
C HIS A 49 -10.03 -5.74 -4.37
N LEU A 50 -10.36 -4.55 -3.87
CA LEU A 50 -11.43 -3.69 -4.40
C LEU A 50 -10.96 -2.76 -5.53
N ALA A 51 -9.75 -2.96 -6.06
CA ALA A 51 -9.14 -2.12 -7.10
C ALA A 51 -8.99 -0.62 -6.75
N LEU A 52 -9.05 -0.25 -5.45
CA LEU A 52 -8.84 1.12 -4.98
C LEU A 52 -7.35 1.51 -4.94
N LEU A 53 -6.47 0.52 -4.78
CA LEU A 53 -5.02 0.69 -4.78
C LEU A 53 -4.38 -0.32 -5.74
N PRO A 54 -3.35 0.09 -6.49
CA PRO A 54 -2.67 -0.84 -7.37
C PRO A 54 -1.72 -1.78 -6.60
N PHE A 55 -1.47 -2.96 -7.16
CA PHE A 55 -0.48 -3.92 -6.68
C PHE A 55 0.93 -3.62 -7.18
N SER A 56 1.04 -2.95 -8.33
CA SER A 56 2.28 -2.73 -9.05
C SER A 56 2.19 -1.41 -9.83
N PRO A 57 3.32 -0.70 -10.05
CA PRO A 57 3.34 0.51 -10.88
C PRO A 57 2.80 0.28 -12.30
N ALA A 58 2.91 -0.95 -12.82
CA ALA A 58 2.39 -1.32 -14.14
C ALA A 58 0.86 -1.30 -14.25
N GLN A 59 0.13 -1.31 -13.12
CA GLN A 59 -1.34 -1.35 -13.14
C GLN A 59 -1.98 0.01 -13.48
N LYS A 60 -1.20 1.11 -13.46
CA LYS A 60 -1.65 2.42 -13.97
C LYS A 60 -1.51 2.48 -15.48
N GLY A 61 -2.39 1.82 -16.24
CA GLY A 61 -2.75 2.15 -17.63
C GLY A 61 -1.64 2.47 -18.66
N ALA A 62 -0.38 2.16 -18.40
CA ALA A 62 0.76 2.52 -19.22
C ALA A 62 1.67 1.30 -19.31
N LEU A 63 1.90 0.90 -20.56
CA LEU A 63 2.60 -0.28 -21.05
C LEU A 63 3.98 -0.53 -20.40
N PRO A 64 4.52 -1.76 -20.53
CA PRO A 64 5.56 -2.26 -19.65
C PRO A 64 6.90 -1.60 -19.99
N VAL A 65 7.42 -0.78 -19.07
CA VAL A 65 8.83 -0.37 -19.13
C VAL A 65 9.69 -1.60 -18.77
N HIS A 66 9.90 -2.45 -19.76
CA HIS A 66 10.80 -3.60 -19.77
C HIS A 66 10.85 -4.37 -18.44
N TYR A 67 9.84 -5.20 -18.18
CA TYR A 67 9.99 -6.27 -17.20
C TYR A 67 11.08 -7.22 -17.69
N ARG A 68 12.31 -7.02 -17.22
CA ARG A 68 13.40 -7.99 -17.37
C ARG A 68 13.16 -9.04 -16.27
N PRO A 69 12.73 -10.27 -16.61
CA PRO A 69 12.63 -11.33 -15.62
C PRO A 69 14.01 -11.52 -15.00
N ARG A 70 14.08 -11.59 -13.68
CA ARG A 70 15.31 -11.97 -12.99
C ARG A 70 15.58 -13.44 -13.34
N SER A 71 16.60 -13.67 -14.16
CA SER A 71 17.29 -14.97 -14.30
C SER A 71 17.84 -15.42 -12.96
#